data_AF-B6WVZ4-F1
#
_entry.id   AF-B6WVZ4-F1
#
_cell.length_a   1.000
_cell.length_b   1.000
_cell.length_c   1.000
_cell.angle_alpha   90.00
_cell.angle_beta   90.00
_cell.angle_gamma   90.00
#
_symmetry.space_group_name_H-M   'P 1'
#
loop_
_entity.id
_entity.type
_entity.pdbx_description
1 polymer ?
#
loop_
_entity_poly.entity_id
_entity_poly.type
_entity_poly.pdbx_seq_one_letter_code
_entity_poly.pdbx_strand_id
1 'polypeptide(L)'
;MAYIRPQPKQRISKEERNQLLQEYYLYYKELIHEQGIEALNLKIPREVFASVLDEVGSLLQERAAQLLSESEAVRQFLEKTPVPPSMASQLPEDFRVFALLLNALKQWVSAESAATDRFLLGGNARKECREVTNTCLVTGKEIGDDGELHHPVRDGRPPVLLSREGHNIIEYGQKKRGESQQADDLSWQIICQRRSKSKQSWRQLEEGCRHLITPESLCRPNAKSFANKVVEETGLSPKEVIALIKSKVG
;
A
#
# COMPACT_ATOMS: atom_id res chain seq x y z
N MET A 1 -26.34 14.34 -17.55
CA MET A 1 -26.86 13.03 -17.08
C MET A 1 -26.46 12.86 -15.62
N ALA A 2 -27.31 12.29 -14.77
CA ALA A 2 -26.97 12.04 -13.37
C ALA A 2 -25.87 10.95 -13.27
N TYR A 3 -25.01 11.05 -12.27
CA TYR A 3 -24.01 10.02 -11.98
C TYR A 3 -24.71 8.69 -11.66
N ILE A 4 -24.27 7.61 -12.30
CA ILE A 4 -24.74 6.26 -12.06
C ILE A 4 -23.58 5.49 -11.46
N ARG A 5 -23.77 4.96 -10.24
CA ARG A 5 -22.75 4.13 -9.59
C ARG A 5 -22.40 2.91 -10.43
N PRO A 6 -21.11 2.55 -10.52
CA PRO A 6 -20.71 1.25 -11.04
C PRO A 6 -21.46 0.12 -10.33
N GLN A 7 -21.94 -0.85 -11.11
CA GLN A 7 -22.58 -2.06 -10.62
C GLN A 7 -21.90 -3.27 -11.28
N PRO A 8 -21.84 -4.42 -10.59
CA PRO A 8 -21.33 -5.64 -11.20
C PRO A 8 -22.22 -6.01 -12.40
N LYS A 9 -21.58 -6.36 -13.53
CA LYS A 9 -22.30 -6.76 -14.75
C LYS A 9 -23.15 -8.01 -14.53
N GLN A 10 -22.69 -8.89 -13.65
CA GLN A 10 -23.36 -10.12 -13.27
C GLN A 10 -23.31 -10.27 -11.75
N ARG A 11 -24.44 -10.61 -11.15
CA ARG A 11 -24.47 -11.00 -9.73
C ARG A 11 -24.02 -12.45 -9.62
N ILE A 12 -23.06 -12.68 -8.73
CA ILE A 12 -22.56 -14.02 -8.41
C ILE A 12 -23.27 -14.57 -7.16
N SER A 13 -23.52 -15.87 -7.14
CA SER A 13 -24.16 -16.59 -6.04
C SER A 13 -23.27 -16.62 -4.79
N LYS A 14 -23.80 -17.11 -3.66
CA LYS A 14 -22.99 -17.27 -2.44
C LYS A 14 -21.87 -18.31 -2.67
N GLU A 15 -22.21 -19.39 -3.35
CA GLU A 15 -21.30 -20.49 -3.66
C GLU A 15 -20.14 -19.99 -4.54
N GLU A 16 -20.45 -19.21 -5.58
CA GLU A 16 -19.44 -18.59 -6.45
C GLU A 16 -18.53 -17.62 -5.67
N ARG A 17 -19.09 -16.81 -4.76
CA ARG A 17 -18.29 -15.91 -3.90
C ARG A 17 -17.37 -16.67 -2.96
N ASN A 18 -17.86 -17.73 -2.32
CA ASN A 18 -17.05 -18.54 -1.42
C ASN A 18 -15.90 -19.23 -2.16
N GLN A 19 -16.16 -19.74 -3.37
CA GLN A 19 -15.10 -20.29 -4.22
C GLN A 19 -14.06 -19.22 -4.59
N LEU A 20 -14.50 -18.05 -5.03
CA LEU A 20 -13.62 -16.90 -5.34
C LEU A 20 -12.74 -16.52 -4.15
N LEU A 21 -13.31 -16.42 -2.95
CA LEU A 21 -12.56 -16.07 -1.75
C LEU A 21 -11.56 -17.15 -1.34
N GLN A 22 -11.89 -18.43 -1.54
CA GLN A 22 -10.98 -19.54 -1.31
C GLN A 22 -9.78 -19.47 -2.25
N GLU A 23 -10.02 -19.28 -3.55
CA GLU A 23 -8.97 -19.10 -4.57
C GLU A 23 -8.13 -17.86 -4.27
N TYR A 24 -8.76 -16.76 -3.87
CA TYR A 24 -8.10 -15.51 -3.51
C TYR A 24 -7.21 -15.65 -2.26
N TYR A 25 -7.67 -16.37 -1.23
CA TYR A 25 -6.89 -16.67 -0.04
C TYR A 25 -5.65 -17.51 -0.38
N LEU A 26 -5.81 -18.55 -1.19
CA LEU A 26 -4.70 -19.40 -1.63
C LEU A 26 -3.70 -18.62 -2.48
N TYR A 27 -4.18 -17.77 -3.39
CA TYR A 27 -3.35 -16.89 -4.19
C TYR A 27 -2.45 -16.00 -3.31
N TYR A 28 -3.00 -15.32 -2.30
CA TYR A 28 -2.16 -14.50 -1.41
C TYR A 28 -1.25 -15.33 -0.51
N LYS A 29 -1.66 -16.53 -0.12
CA LYS A 29 -0.79 -17.44 0.63
C LYS A 29 0.47 -17.79 -0.17
N GLU A 30 0.31 -18.13 -1.44
CA GLU A 30 1.43 -18.39 -2.36
C GLU A 30 2.25 -17.13 -2.63
N LEU A 31 1.57 -16.00 -2.87
CA LEU A 31 2.24 -14.73 -3.16
C LEU A 31 3.12 -14.25 -1.99
N ILE A 32 2.66 -14.41 -0.75
CA ILE A 32 3.46 -14.08 0.44
C ILE A 32 4.65 -15.02 0.59
N HIS A 33 4.50 -16.29 0.23
CA HIS A 33 5.61 -17.24 0.24
C HIS A 33 6.69 -16.84 -0.78
N GLU A 34 6.31 -16.32 -1.95
CA GLU A 34 7.24 -15.93 -3.01
C GLU A 34 7.84 -14.52 -2.81
N GLN A 35 7.04 -13.55 -2.37
CA GLN A 35 7.38 -12.12 -2.40
C GLN A 35 7.43 -11.48 -1.01
N GLY A 36 7.09 -12.23 0.03
CA GLY A 36 6.99 -11.71 1.40
C GLY A 36 5.65 -11.03 1.70
N ILE A 37 5.51 -10.59 2.96
CA ILE A 37 4.30 -9.95 3.48
C ILE A 37 4.00 -8.60 2.79
N GLU A 38 4.97 -8.02 2.11
CA GLU A 38 4.86 -6.78 1.36
C GLU A 38 3.86 -6.88 0.20
N ALA A 39 3.64 -8.08 -0.34
CA ALA A 39 2.60 -8.35 -1.32
C ALA A 39 1.19 -8.07 -0.80
N LEU A 40 1.00 -8.03 0.53
CA LEU A 40 -0.24 -7.62 1.16
C LEU A 40 -0.36 -6.10 1.34
N ASN A 41 0.55 -5.25 0.87
CA ASN A 41 0.37 -3.80 1.02
C ASN A 41 0.97 -3.04 -0.17
N LEU A 42 0.35 -3.24 -1.33
CA LEU A 42 0.75 -2.57 -2.56
C LEU A 42 0.02 -1.23 -2.67
N LYS A 43 0.80 -0.17 -2.85
CA LYS A 43 0.33 1.19 -3.03
C LYS A 43 0.81 1.72 -4.37
N ILE A 44 -0.09 2.34 -5.11
CA ILE A 44 0.28 3.13 -6.28
C ILE A 44 0.86 4.48 -5.79
N PRO A 45 1.93 5.00 -6.41
CA PRO A 45 2.45 6.32 -6.07
C PRO A 45 1.37 7.40 -6.22
N ARG A 46 1.35 8.36 -5.29
CA ARG A 46 0.30 9.39 -5.25
C ARG A 46 0.35 10.31 -6.46
N GLU A 47 1.53 10.49 -7.02
CA GLU A 47 1.84 11.34 -8.17
C GLU A 47 1.04 10.93 -9.41
N VAL A 48 0.69 9.64 -9.53
CA VAL A 48 -0.13 9.12 -10.64
C VAL A 48 -1.51 9.77 -10.67
N PHE A 49 -2.04 10.18 -9.52
CA PHE A 49 -3.35 10.83 -9.41
C PHE A 49 -3.29 12.34 -9.19
N ALA A 50 -2.10 12.93 -9.13
CA ALA A 50 -1.93 14.34 -8.74
C ALA A 50 -2.75 15.29 -9.63
N SER A 51 -2.63 15.16 -10.96
CA SER A 51 -3.35 16.04 -11.89
C SER A 51 -4.87 15.96 -11.73
N VAL A 52 -5.40 14.74 -11.54
CA VAL A 52 -6.84 14.54 -11.34
C VAL A 52 -7.30 15.13 -10.01
N LEU A 53 -6.50 14.98 -8.96
CA LEU A 53 -6.82 15.58 -7.65
C LEU A 53 -6.78 17.11 -7.70
N ASP A 54 -5.87 17.70 -8.47
CA ASP A 54 -5.79 19.14 -8.69
C ASP A 54 -6.99 19.66 -9.50
N GLU A 55 -7.43 18.93 -10.52
CA GLU A 55 -8.66 19.21 -11.27
C GLU A 55 -9.89 19.19 -10.36
N VAL A 56 -10.01 18.17 -9.49
CA VAL A 56 -11.09 18.09 -8.49
C VAL A 56 -11.03 19.29 -7.54
N GLY A 57 -9.85 19.65 -7.04
CA GLY A 57 -9.67 20.81 -6.17
C GLY A 57 -10.14 22.11 -6.82
N SER A 58 -9.73 22.34 -8.07
CA SER A 58 -10.10 23.50 -8.87
C SER A 58 -11.61 23.55 -9.12
N LEU A 59 -12.22 22.40 -9.47
CA LEU A 59 -13.66 22.29 -9.66
C LEU A 59 -14.43 22.62 -8.39
N LEU A 60 -13.97 22.16 -7.22
CA LEU A 60 -14.63 22.45 -5.94
C LEU A 60 -14.58 23.94 -5.61
N GLN A 61 -13.47 24.62 -5.89
CA GLN A 61 -13.36 26.07 -5.72
C GLN A 61 -14.32 26.82 -6.64
N GLU A 62 -14.36 26.46 -7.93
CA GLU A 62 -15.29 27.06 -8.90
C GLU A 62 -16.75 26.85 -8.49
N ARG A 63 -17.11 25.63 -8.10
CA ARG A 63 -18.48 25.30 -7.66
C ARG A 63 -18.84 25.98 -6.34
N ALA A 64 -17.90 26.16 -5.43
CA ALA A 64 -18.15 26.91 -4.20
C ALA A 64 -18.49 28.38 -4.51
N ALA A 65 -17.75 29.03 -5.41
CA ALA A 65 -18.04 30.39 -5.85
C ALA A 65 -19.41 30.50 -6.52
N GLN A 66 -19.75 29.57 -7.43
CA GLN A 66 -21.05 29.52 -8.09
C GLN A 66 -22.19 29.31 -7.09
N LEU A 67 -22.02 28.41 -6.13
CA LEU A 67 -23.03 28.16 -5.08
C LEU A 67 -23.30 29.42 -4.24
N LEU A 68 -22.26 30.20 -3.92
CA LEU A 68 -22.44 31.47 -3.21
C LEU A 68 -23.24 32.49 -4.06
N SER A 69 -22.94 32.60 -5.34
CA SER A 69 -23.61 33.57 -6.24
C SER A 69 -25.02 33.15 -6.65
N GLU A 70 -25.30 31.85 -6.77
CA GLU A 70 -26.54 31.36 -7.38
C GLU A 70 -27.50 30.73 -6.37
N SER A 71 -27.00 30.14 -5.27
CA SER A 71 -27.83 29.43 -4.31
C SER A 71 -28.31 30.31 -3.17
N GLU A 72 -29.60 30.64 -3.20
CA GLU A 72 -30.26 31.37 -2.12
C GLU A 72 -30.20 30.61 -0.79
N ALA A 73 -30.30 29.28 -0.81
CA ALA A 73 -30.20 28.46 0.40
C ALA A 73 -28.82 28.57 1.06
N VAL A 74 -27.75 28.66 0.27
CA VAL A 74 -26.38 28.83 0.79
C VAL A 74 -26.23 30.20 1.44
N ARG A 75 -26.66 31.28 0.78
CA ARG A 75 -26.60 32.63 1.34
C ARG A 75 -27.39 32.75 2.65
N GLN A 76 -28.64 32.27 2.67
CA GLN A 76 -29.45 32.26 3.88
C GLN A 76 -28.83 31.45 5.02
N PHE A 77 -28.13 30.35 4.70
CA PHE A 77 -27.39 29.59 5.70
C PHE A 77 -26.25 30.41 6.30
N LEU A 78 -25.46 31.11 5.48
CA LEU A 78 -24.36 31.95 5.95
C LEU A 78 -24.86 33.14 6.79
N GLU A 79 -25.96 33.78 6.40
CA GLU A 79 -26.60 34.86 7.15
C GLU A 79 -27.07 34.40 8.53
N LYS A 80 -27.65 33.19 8.61
CA LYS A 80 -28.09 32.57 9.88
C LYS A 80 -26.93 32.06 10.73
N THR A 81 -25.73 31.96 10.16
CA THR A 81 -24.53 31.47 10.83
C THR A 81 -23.38 32.48 10.71
N PRO A 82 -23.52 33.71 11.23
CA PRO A 82 -22.47 34.71 11.12
C PRO A 82 -21.21 34.25 11.88
N VAL A 83 -20.04 34.62 11.37
CA VAL A 83 -18.78 34.43 12.09
C VAL A 83 -18.58 35.55 13.11
N PRO A 84 -17.84 35.32 14.22
CA PRO A 84 -17.45 36.41 15.11
C PRO A 84 -16.76 37.55 14.35
N PRO A 85 -17.00 38.83 14.70
CA PRO A 85 -16.41 39.97 13.98
C PRO A 85 -14.88 39.92 13.86
N SER A 86 -14.20 39.40 14.88
CA SER A 86 -12.75 39.20 14.89
C SER A 86 -12.24 38.20 13.84
N MET A 87 -13.13 37.38 13.27
CA MET A 87 -12.82 36.33 12.30
C MET A 87 -13.30 36.67 10.89
N ALA A 88 -14.09 37.73 10.71
CA ALA A 88 -14.74 38.05 9.44
C ALA A 88 -13.76 38.25 8.28
N SER A 89 -12.60 38.88 8.53
CA SER A 89 -11.55 39.06 7.51
C SER A 89 -10.72 37.80 7.23
N GLN A 90 -10.75 36.82 8.13
CA GLN A 90 -9.96 35.58 8.03
C GLN A 90 -10.76 34.41 7.46
N LEU A 91 -12.10 34.50 7.49
CA LEU A 91 -13.03 33.47 7.03
C LEU A 91 -14.02 34.07 6.03
N PRO A 92 -13.57 34.39 4.81
CA PRO A 92 -14.44 34.93 3.77
C PRO A 92 -15.49 33.90 3.35
N GLU A 93 -16.62 34.38 2.84
CA GLU A 93 -17.79 33.54 2.56
C GLU A 93 -17.52 32.45 1.53
N ASP A 94 -16.74 32.76 0.49
CA ASP A 94 -16.32 31.81 -0.55
C ASP A 94 -15.58 30.60 0.04
N PHE A 95 -14.64 30.84 0.95
CA PHE A 95 -13.94 29.79 1.68
C PHE A 95 -14.89 29.00 2.58
N ARG A 96 -15.83 29.67 3.25
CA ARG A 96 -16.84 28.99 4.09
C ARG A 96 -17.72 28.06 3.26
N VAL A 97 -18.17 28.49 2.06
CA VAL A 97 -18.92 27.64 1.13
C VAL A 97 -18.07 26.48 0.64
N PHE A 98 -16.80 26.73 0.31
CA PHE A 98 -15.86 25.66 -0.05
C PHE A 98 -15.73 24.60 1.06
N ALA A 99 -15.61 25.02 2.32
CA ALA A 99 -15.55 24.09 3.46
C ALA A 99 -16.84 23.27 3.63
N LEU A 100 -18.01 23.89 3.43
CA LEU A 100 -19.30 23.18 3.44
C LEU A 100 -19.38 22.15 2.31
N LEU A 101 -18.97 22.52 1.10
CA LEU A 101 -18.93 21.63 -0.06
C LEU A 101 -17.96 20.46 0.16
N LEU A 102 -16.78 20.73 0.72
CA LEU A 102 -15.78 19.71 1.03
C LEU A 102 -16.32 18.68 2.05
N ASN A 103 -17.09 19.14 3.04
CA ASN A 103 -17.74 18.23 4.00
C ASN A 103 -18.80 17.34 3.34
N ALA A 104 -19.60 17.89 2.43
CA ALA A 104 -20.54 17.09 1.64
C ALA A 104 -19.82 16.08 0.73
N LEU A 105 -18.72 16.49 0.08
CA LEU A 105 -17.89 15.60 -0.73
C LEU A 105 -17.30 14.46 0.11
N LYS A 106 -16.83 14.74 1.33
CA LYS A 106 -16.32 13.71 2.25
C LYS A 106 -17.36 12.62 2.52
N GLN A 107 -18.62 13.02 2.76
CA GLN A 107 -19.73 12.07 2.95
C GLN A 107 -19.98 11.25 1.68
N TRP A 108 -19.96 11.90 0.52
CA TRP A 108 -20.12 11.22 -0.76
C TRP A 108 -19.00 10.21 -1.04
N VAL A 109 -17.73 10.60 -0.89
CA VAL A 109 -16.56 9.71 -1.06
C VAL A 109 -16.65 8.52 -0.11
N SER A 110 -17.07 8.73 1.14
CA SER A 110 -17.28 7.63 2.08
C SER A 110 -18.37 6.66 1.61
N ALA A 111 -19.45 7.16 1.02
CA ALA A 111 -20.53 6.33 0.48
C ALA A 111 -20.07 5.55 -0.77
N GLU A 112 -19.29 6.18 -1.65
CA GLU A 112 -18.71 5.53 -2.83
C GLU A 112 -17.69 4.46 -2.43
N SER A 113 -16.80 4.74 -1.48
CA SER A 113 -15.85 3.74 -0.94
C SER A 113 -16.58 2.54 -0.33
N ALA A 114 -17.65 2.78 0.42
CA ALA A 114 -18.45 1.68 0.94
C ALA A 114 -19.18 0.89 -0.17
N ALA A 115 -19.50 1.54 -1.29
CA ALA A 115 -20.09 0.87 -2.44
C ALA A 115 -19.07 0.01 -3.21
N THR A 116 -17.82 0.48 -3.33
CA THR A 116 -16.73 -0.30 -3.93
C THR A 116 -16.41 -1.54 -3.10
N ASP A 117 -16.42 -1.45 -1.77
CA ASP A 117 -16.19 -2.62 -0.90
C ASP A 117 -17.30 -3.67 -1.05
N ARG A 118 -18.54 -3.22 -1.32
CA ARG A 118 -19.69 -4.09 -1.56
C ARG A 118 -19.77 -4.61 -2.99
N PHE A 119 -18.90 -4.19 -3.90
CA PHE A 119 -19.06 -4.45 -5.33
C PHE A 119 -19.09 -5.95 -5.67
N LEU A 120 -18.19 -6.72 -5.04
CA LEU A 120 -18.10 -8.18 -5.24
C LEU A 120 -18.88 -8.96 -4.17
N LEU A 121 -18.68 -8.60 -2.89
CA LEU A 121 -19.17 -9.40 -1.75
C LEU A 121 -20.49 -8.88 -1.15
N GLY A 122 -21.03 -7.77 -1.67
CA GLY A 122 -22.13 -7.08 -1.01
C GLY A 122 -21.79 -6.73 0.44
N GLY A 123 -22.77 -6.80 1.32
CA GLY A 123 -22.60 -6.56 2.76
C GLY A 123 -22.00 -7.72 3.56
N ASN A 124 -21.49 -8.77 2.90
CA ASN A 124 -21.16 -10.04 3.57
C ASN A 124 -19.66 -10.26 3.81
N ALA A 125 -18.79 -9.30 3.45
CA ALA A 125 -17.33 -9.48 3.42
C ALA A 125 -16.77 -10.16 4.69
N ARG A 126 -17.11 -9.64 5.88
CA ARG A 126 -16.63 -10.21 7.15
C ARG A 126 -17.10 -11.65 7.39
N LYS A 127 -18.37 -11.94 7.09
CA LYS A 127 -18.95 -13.27 7.30
C LYS A 127 -18.33 -14.28 6.33
N GLU A 128 -18.31 -13.95 5.04
CA GLU A 128 -17.82 -14.86 3.99
C GLU A 128 -16.29 -15.06 4.11
N CYS A 129 -15.51 -14.05 4.48
CA CYS A 129 -14.07 -14.23 4.72
C CYS A 129 -13.77 -15.12 5.95
N ARG A 130 -14.63 -15.11 6.99
CA ARG A 130 -14.51 -16.04 8.13
C ARG A 130 -14.85 -17.48 7.76
N GLU A 131 -15.77 -17.68 6.81
CA GLU A 131 -16.11 -19.02 6.30
C GLU A 131 -14.94 -19.65 5.52
N VAL A 132 -14.01 -18.85 5.00
CA VAL A 132 -12.87 -19.28 4.15
C VAL A 132 -11.67 -19.74 4.98
N THR A 133 -11.35 -19.04 6.07
CA THR A 133 -10.18 -19.34 6.88
C THR A 133 -10.37 -18.91 8.32
N ASN A 134 -9.76 -19.67 9.23
CA ASN A 134 -9.57 -19.29 10.63
C ASN A 134 -8.08 -19.12 10.98
N THR A 135 -7.19 -19.07 9.99
CA THR A 135 -5.74 -18.94 10.20
C THR A 135 -5.23 -17.69 9.50
N CYS A 136 -4.49 -16.86 10.23
CA CYS A 136 -3.92 -15.62 9.71
C CYS A 136 -2.74 -15.92 8.78
N LEU A 137 -2.79 -15.41 7.54
CA LEU A 137 -1.71 -15.57 6.56
C LEU A 137 -0.36 -15.00 7.02
N VAL A 138 -0.38 -13.96 7.87
CA VAL A 138 0.83 -13.26 8.29
C VAL A 138 1.48 -13.92 9.50
N THR A 139 0.69 -14.30 10.50
CA THR A 139 1.20 -14.81 11.77
C THR A 139 1.16 -16.33 11.88
N GLY A 140 0.40 -17.01 11.01
CA GLY A 140 0.11 -18.44 11.12
C GLY A 140 -0.78 -18.84 12.31
N LYS A 141 -1.23 -17.86 13.11
CA LYS A 141 -2.07 -18.08 14.30
C LYS A 141 -3.55 -18.09 13.94
N GLU A 142 -4.37 -18.65 14.82
CA GLU A 142 -5.82 -18.61 14.71
C GLU A 142 -6.36 -17.16 14.70
N ILE A 143 -7.39 -16.89 13.91
CA ILE A 143 -8.04 -15.58 13.82
C ILE A 143 -9.17 -15.55 14.84
N GLY A 144 -8.98 -14.83 15.94
CA GLY A 144 -10.02 -14.64 16.94
C GLY A 144 -11.21 -13.81 16.43
N ASP A 145 -12.17 -13.57 17.32
CA ASP A 145 -13.37 -12.78 17.04
C ASP A 145 -13.08 -11.32 16.65
N ASP A 146 -11.87 -10.82 16.90
CA ASP A 146 -11.41 -9.49 16.58
C ASP A 146 -10.65 -9.42 15.23
N GLY A 147 -10.81 -10.41 14.36
CA GLY A 147 -10.19 -10.41 13.02
C GLY A 147 -10.49 -9.14 12.21
N GLU A 148 -9.49 -8.67 11.45
CA GLU A 148 -9.53 -7.44 10.67
C GLU A 148 -9.61 -7.74 9.17
N LEU A 149 -10.35 -6.89 8.44
CA LEU A 149 -10.45 -6.97 6.98
C LEU A 149 -9.35 -6.13 6.34
N HIS A 150 -8.28 -6.80 5.92
CA HIS A 150 -7.14 -6.16 5.28
C HIS A 150 -7.34 -6.09 3.77
N HIS A 151 -7.08 -4.95 3.13
CA HIS A 151 -7.14 -4.83 1.67
C HIS A 151 -5.73 -4.79 1.10
N PRO A 152 -5.24 -5.87 0.46
CA PRO A 152 -3.89 -5.90 -0.11
C PRO A 152 -3.63 -4.81 -1.15
N VAL A 153 -4.67 -4.54 -1.94
CA VAL A 153 -4.74 -3.48 -2.96
C VAL A 153 -6.12 -2.85 -2.84
N ARG A 154 -6.21 -1.52 -2.98
CA ARG A 154 -7.49 -0.78 -2.94
C ARG A 154 -8.02 -0.50 -4.35
N ASP A 155 -8.15 -1.55 -5.15
CA ASP A 155 -8.64 -1.51 -6.54
C ASP A 155 -10.01 -2.20 -6.72
N GLY A 156 -10.72 -2.47 -5.61
CA GLY A 156 -12.01 -3.15 -5.61
C GLY A 156 -11.92 -4.67 -5.42
N ARG A 157 -10.71 -5.23 -5.26
CA ARG A 157 -10.53 -6.62 -4.82
C ARG A 157 -11.09 -6.84 -3.40
N PRO A 158 -11.54 -8.06 -3.08
CA PRO A 158 -12.02 -8.38 -1.75
C PRO A 158 -10.89 -8.27 -0.70
N PRO A 159 -11.25 -8.03 0.57
CA PRO A 159 -10.29 -8.09 1.66
C PRO A 159 -9.83 -9.52 1.96
N VAL A 160 -8.72 -9.63 2.67
CA VAL A 160 -8.25 -10.84 3.33
C VAL A 160 -8.47 -10.69 4.83
N LEU A 161 -9.04 -11.71 5.47
CA LEU A 161 -9.20 -11.72 6.92
C LEU A 161 -7.85 -12.02 7.59
N LEU A 162 -7.42 -11.14 8.49
CA LEU A 162 -6.19 -11.28 9.26
C LEU A 162 -6.46 -11.17 10.76
N SER A 163 -5.54 -11.68 11.58
CA SER A 163 -5.49 -11.30 12.99
C SER A 163 -5.12 -9.82 13.11
N ARG A 164 -5.54 -9.16 14.19
CA ARG A 164 -5.15 -7.78 14.49
C ARG A 164 -3.63 -7.59 14.53
N GLU A 165 -2.90 -8.57 15.06
CA GLU A 165 -1.43 -8.61 15.04
C GLU A 165 -0.88 -8.62 13.61
N GLY A 166 -1.40 -9.51 12.75
CA GLY A 166 -1.00 -9.60 11.35
C GLY A 166 -1.27 -8.33 10.57
N HIS A 167 -2.43 -7.71 10.76
CA HIS A 167 -2.78 -6.42 10.14
C HIS A 167 -1.79 -5.32 10.55
N ASN A 168 -1.41 -5.25 11.82
CA ASN A 168 -0.43 -4.27 12.30
C ASN A 168 0.97 -4.49 11.76
N ILE A 169 1.42 -5.75 11.62
CA ILE A 169 2.71 -6.09 11.02
C ILE A 169 2.81 -5.52 9.60
N ILE A 170 1.74 -5.64 8.81
CA ILE A 170 1.70 -5.14 7.44
C ILE A 170 1.71 -3.59 7.40
N GLU A 171 0.83 -2.95 8.17
CA GLU A 171 0.63 -1.49 8.12
C GLU A 171 1.80 -0.70 8.72
N TYR A 172 2.39 -1.20 9.82
CA TYR A 172 3.43 -0.48 10.56
C TYR A 172 4.83 -1.05 10.35
N GLY A 173 4.97 -2.33 9.99
CA GLY A 173 6.27 -2.93 9.68
C GLY A 173 6.97 -2.28 8.48
N GLN A 174 6.19 -1.70 7.55
CA GLN A 174 6.73 -0.98 6.38
C GLN A 174 7.27 0.42 6.71
N LYS A 175 6.77 1.11 7.74
CA LYS A 175 7.22 2.46 8.10
C LYS A 175 8.67 2.53 8.58
N LYS A 176 9.22 1.44 9.13
CA LYS A 176 10.64 1.35 9.54
C LYS A 176 11.61 1.04 8.41
N ARG A 177 11.09 0.71 7.22
CA ARG A 177 11.82 0.10 6.11
C ARG A 177 11.94 1.03 4.89
N GLY A 178 11.03 2.00 4.72
CA GLY A 178 10.95 2.84 3.52
C GLY A 178 12.22 3.62 3.11
N GLU A 179 13.05 4.07 4.06
CA GLU A 179 14.27 4.85 3.74
C GLU A 179 15.51 3.96 3.54
N SER A 180 15.63 2.87 4.29
CA SER A 180 16.78 1.96 4.17
C SER A 180 16.63 0.97 3.00
N GLN A 181 15.39 0.55 2.70
CA GLN A 181 15.15 -0.54 1.76
C GLN A 181 15.24 -0.10 0.29
N GLN A 182 15.03 1.18 0.00
CA GLN A 182 15.22 1.73 -1.35
C GLN A 182 16.70 1.70 -1.77
N ALA A 183 17.62 1.97 -0.83
CA ALA A 183 19.06 1.87 -1.05
C ALA A 183 19.55 0.41 -1.07
N ASP A 184 19.01 -0.45 -0.19
CA ASP A 184 19.32 -1.88 -0.16
C ASP A 184 18.84 -2.60 -1.44
N ASP A 185 17.68 -2.25 -1.99
CA ASP A 185 17.14 -2.88 -3.19
C ASP A 185 17.92 -2.50 -4.45
N LEU A 186 18.40 -1.25 -4.56
CA LEU A 186 19.30 -0.84 -5.65
C LEU A 186 20.64 -1.58 -5.57
N SER A 187 21.22 -1.65 -4.36
CA SER A 187 22.45 -2.37 -4.10
C SER A 187 22.29 -3.87 -4.40
N TRP A 188 21.15 -4.45 -4.03
CA TRP A 188 20.84 -5.86 -4.30
C TRP A 188 20.73 -6.17 -5.80
N GLN A 189 20.11 -5.28 -6.58
CA GLN A 189 20.02 -5.41 -8.04
C GLN A 189 21.40 -5.39 -8.69
N ILE A 190 22.28 -4.47 -8.27
CA ILE A 190 23.68 -4.39 -8.74
C ILE A 190 24.42 -5.70 -8.46
N ILE A 191 24.30 -6.22 -7.23
CA ILE A 191 24.93 -7.49 -6.84
C ILE A 191 24.42 -8.65 -7.71
N CYS A 192 23.11 -8.76 -7.90
CA CYS A 192 22.49 -9.81 -8.72
C CYS A 192 22.98 -9.77 -10.18
N GLN A 193 23.03 -8.57 -10.77
CA GLN A 193 23.49 -8.37 -12.14
C GLN A 193 24.96 -8.74 -12.29
N ARG A 194 25.82 -8.31 -11.35
CA ARG A 194 27.25 -8.63 -11.36
C ARG A 194 27.49 -10.12 -11.25
N ARG A 195 26.83 -10.78 -10.30
CA ARG A 195 26.88 -12.23 -10.08
C ARG A 195 26.56 -13.01 -11.36
N SER A 196 25.47 -12.62 -12.04
CA SER A 196 25.04 -13.24 -13.30
C SER A 196 26.09 -13.06 -14.40
N LYS A 197 26.61 -11.83 -14.56
CA LYS A 197 27.63 -11.51 -15.57
C LYS A 197 28.94 -12.27 -15.34
N SER A 198 29.37 -12.43 -14.09
CA SER A 198 30.59 -13.15 -13.75
C SER A 198 30.42 -14.66 -13.58
N LYS A 199 29.18 -15.17 -13.70
CA LYS A 199 28.80 -16.58 -13.46
C LYS A 199 29.33 -17.12 -12.12
N GLN A 200 29.32 -16.28 -11.09
CA GLN A 200 29.82 -16.62 -9.75
C GLN A 200 28.67 -17.01 -8.83
N SER A 201 28.94 -17.82 -7.81
CA SER A 201 27.94 -18.22 -6.81
C SER A 201 27.86 -17.24 -5.64
N TRP A 202 26.73 -17.25 -4.91
CA TRP A 202 26.58 -16.50 -3.66
C TRP A 202 27.62 -16.89 -2.61
N ARG A 203 27.94 -18.19 -2.52
CA ARG A 203 28.98 -18.70 -1.63
C ARG A 203 30.37 -18.15 -1.96
N GLN A 204 30.69 -17.97 -3.24
CA GLN A 204 31.93 -17.31 -3.65
C GLN A 204 31.95 -15.82 -3.29
N LEU A 205 30.81 -15.11 -3.38
CA LEU A 205 30.73 -13.73 -2.93
C LEU A 205 30.96 -13.62 -1.42
N GLU A 206 30.33 -14.48 -0.62
CA GLU A 206 30.54 -14.53 0.83
C GLU A 206 31.98 -14.86 1.20
N GLU A 207 32.58 -15.89 0.59
CA GLU A 207 33.99 -16.26 0.81
C GLU A 207 34.94 -15.10 0.44
N GLY A 208 34.64 -14.39 -0.66
CA GLY A 208 35.36 -13.19 -1.07
C GLY A 208 35.26 -12.06 -0.05
N CYS A 209 34.04 -11.71 0.39
CA CYS A 209 33.82 -10.68 1.39
C CYS A 209 34.44 -11.03 2.75
N ARG A 210 34.37 -12.30 3.17
CA ARG A 210 35.04 -12.78 4.40
C ARG A 210 36.55 -12.64 4.31
N HIS A 211 37.14 -12.95 3.16
CA HIS A 211 38.57 -12.77 2.92
C HIS A 211 38.98 -11.29 2.91
N LEU A 212 38.10 -10.37 2.47
CA LEU A 212 38.36 -8.92 2.58
C LEU A 212 38.31 -8.40 4.02
N ILE A 213 37.51 -9.03 4.88
CA ILE A 213 37.42 -8.70 6.32
C ILE A 213 38.60 -9.31 7.08
N THR A 214 38.92 -10.57 6.78
CA THR A 214 39.96 -11.36 7.45
C THR A 214 40.79 -12.06 6.38
N PRO A 215 41.95 -11.49 5.99
CA PRO A 215 42.80 -11.99 4.90
C PRO A 215 43.30 -13.43 5.05
N GLU A 216 43.24 -14.00 6.26
CA GLU A 216 43.61 -15.40 6.54
C GLU A 216 42.51 -16.40 6.15
N SER A 217 41.32 -15.93 5.76
CA SER A 217 40.19 -16.79 5.39
C SER A 217 40.45 -17.49 4.06
N LEU A 218 40.22 -18.81 4.00
CA LEU A 218 40.22 -19.57 2.76
C LEU A 218 39.18 -19.02 1.78
N CYS A 219 39.58 -18.80 0.53
CA CYS A 219 38.77 -18.17 -0.51
C CYS A 219 39.07 -18.83 -1.85
N ARG A 220 38.02 -19.21 -2.59
CA ARG A 220 38.18 -19.84 -3.92
C ARG A 220 38.80 -18.87 -4.94
N PRO A 221 39.41 -19.37 -6.03
CA PRO A 221 39.88 -18.52 -7.11
C PRO A 221 38.76 -17.59 -7.61
N ASN A 222 39.11 -16.33 -7.88
CA ASN A 222 38.21 -15.25 -8.33
C ASN A 222 37.15 -14.74 -7.34
N ALA A 223 37.00 -15.36 -6.16
CA ALA A 223 36.03 -14.89 -5.16
C ALA A 223 36.43 -13.52 -4.56
N LYS A 224 37.72 -13.28 -4.29
CA LYS A 224 38.23 -11.98 -3.83
C LYS A 224 38.02 -10.85 -4.84
N SER A 225 38.36 -11.08 -6.11
CA SER A 225 38.21 -10.07 -7.16
C SER A 225 36.74 -9.79 -7.48
N PHE A 226 35.88 -10.80 -7.37
CA PHE A 226 34.44 -10.64 -7.47
C PHE A 226 33.88 -9.78 -6.32
N ALA A 227 34.28 -10.05 -5.08
CA ALA A 227 33.85 -9.28 -3.91
C ALA A 227 34.31 -7.80 -3.97
N ASN A 228 35.55 -7.54 -4.37
CA ASN A 228 36.06 -6.16 -4.54
C ASN A 228 35.21 -5.35 -5.53
N LYS A 229 34.87 -5.97 -6.66
CA LYS A 229 34.02 -5.34 -7.69
C LYS A 229 32.61 -5.05 -7.19
N VAL A 230 32.05 -5.94 -6.36
CA VAL A 230 30.73 -5.74 -5.75
C VAL A 230 30.78 -4.59 -4.74
N VAL A 231 31.80 -4.53 -3.89
CA VAL A 231 32.00 -3.44 -2.92
C VAL A 231 32.15 -2.10 -3.63
N GLU A 232 32.93 -2.04 -4.70
CA GLU A 232 33.14 -0.84 -5.50
C GLU A 232 31.83 -0.33 -6.15
N GLU A 233 31.05 -1.23 -6.76
CA GLU A 233 29.84 -0.85 -7.50
C GLU A 233 28.64 -0.54 -6.60
N THR A 234 28.61 -1.07 -5.38
CA THR A 234 27.52 -0.85 -4.43
C THR A 234 27.83 0.22 -3.38
N GLY A 235 29.11 0.55 -3.17
CA GLY A 235 29.56 1.40 -2.08
C GLY A 235 29.42 0.75 -0.69
N LEU A 236 28.95 -0.50 -0.60
CA LEU A 236 28.76 -1.22 0.65
C LEU A 236 30.07 -1.81 1.15
N SER A 237 30.26 -1.84 2.46
CA SER A 237 31.36 -2.58 3.08
C SER A 237 31.18 -4.09 2.89
N PRO A 238 32.28 -4.88 2.94
CA PRO A 238 32.19 -6.35 2.87
C PRO A 238 31.24 -6.97 3.92
N LYS A 239 31.10 -6.34 5.10
CA LYS A 239 30.19 -6.81 6.16
C LYS A 239 28.72 -6.57 5.79
N GLU A 240 28.43 -5.41 5.22
CA GLU A 240 27.09 -5.05 4.74
C GLU A 240 26.66 -5.92 3.57
N VAL A 241 27.57 -6.21 2.63
CA VAL A 241 27.30 -7.15 1.53
C VAL A 241 26.96 -8.54 2.07
N ILE A 242 27.70 -9.07 3.06
CA ILE A 242 27.38 -10.36 3.68
C ILE A 242 26.03 -10.32 4.39
N ALA A 243 25.74 -9.24 5.12
CA ALA A 243 24.45 -9.07 5.80
C ALA A 243 23.29 -9.03 4.80
N LEU A 244 23.49 -8.35 3.67
CA LEU A 244 22.51 -8.23 2.59
C LEU A 244 22.30 -9.57 1.86
N ILE A 245 23.36 -10.34 1.61
CA ILE A 245 23.24 -11.71 1.06
C ILE A 245 22.43 -12.58 2.02
N LYS A 246 22.76 -12.57 3.32
CA LYS A 246 22.03 -13.37 4.32
C LYS A 246 20.57 -12.97 4.46
N SER A 247 20.24 -11.69 4.27
CA SER A 247 18.86 -11.22 4.35
C SER A 247 18.04 -11.51 3.09
N LYS A 248 18.68 -11.73 1.94
CA LYS A 248 18.01 -11.93 0.63
C LYS A 248 18.13 -13.34 0.04
N VAL A 249 19.10 -14.14 0.47
CA VAL A 249 19.42 -15.49 -0.07
C VAL A 249 19.31 -16.58 1.00
N GLY A 250 19.17 -16.19 2.27
CA GLY A 250 19.16 -17.08 3.44
C GLY A 250 18.42 -18.39 3.23
#